data_AF-A0A0X3SCB1-F1
#
_entry.id   AF-A0A0X3SCB1-F1
#
_cell.length_a   1.000
_cell.length_b   1.000
_cell.length_c   1.000
_cell.angle_alpha   90.00
_cell.angle_beta   90.00
_cell.angle_gamma   90.00
#
_symmetry.space_group_name_H-M   'P 1'
#
loop_
_entity.id
_entity.type
_entity.pdbx_description
1 polymer ?
#
loop_
_entity_poly.entity_id
_entity_poly.type
_entity_poly.pdbx_seq_one_letter_code
_entity_poly.pdbx_strand_id
1 'polypeptide(L)'
;MDTDTGGSCSWRLTASNGRVIAMSARPYADYGECRAGLEQLCADIEELQGELHHSSDGAGWAWRLRDRSGGVVAVSPRPYERHSTCQTAYDRFRLLLAEVGSGRTTLWDDAE
;
A
#
# COMPACT_ATOMS: atom_id res chain seq x y z
N MET A 1 -3.76 -11.12 12.71
CA MET A 1 -2.46 -10.41 12.56
C MET A 1 -1.40 -11.46 12.22
N ASP A 2 -0.41 -11.23 11.33
CA ASP A 2 0.71 -12.17 11.17
C ASP A 2 1.94 -11.56 11.82
N THR A 3 2.11 -11.83 13.11
CA THR A 3 3.36 -11.55 13.81
C THR A 3 4.36 -12.61 13.38
N ASP A 4 5.08 -12.34 12.28
CA ASP A 4 6.36 -13.03 12.08
C ASP A 4 7.17 -12.82 13.36
N THR A 5 7.79 -13.89 13.83
CA THR A 5 8.35 -14.03 15.18
C THR A 5 9.49 -13.03 15.48
N GLY A 6 9.80 -12.10 14.56
CA GLY A 6 10.81 -11.03 14.65
C GLY A 6 10.30 -9.59 14.77
N GLY A 7 9.07 -9.34 15.27
CA GLY A 7 8.61 -7.99 15.67
C GLY A 7 8.27 -7.01 14.54
N SER A 8 8.52 -7.39 13.29
CA SER A 8 8.31 -6.52 12.14
C SER A 8 6.83 -6.33 11.82
N CYS A 9 6.37 -5.08 11.69
CA CYS A 9 4.99 -4.74 11.37
C CYS A 9 4.86 -4.34 9.89
N SER A 10 3.85 -4.84 9.18
CA SER A 10 3.54 -4.44 7.81
C SER A 10 2.08 -4.07 7.69
N TRP A 11 1.79 -3.00 6.95
CA TRP A 11 0.41 -2.60 6.67
C TRP A 11 -0.03 -3.11 5.30
N ARG A 12 -1.32 -3.42 5.19
CA ARG A 12 -1.97 -3.79 3.92
C ARG A 12 -3.29 -3.06 3.81
N LEU A 13 -3.59 -2.60 2.60
CA LEU A 13 -4.80 -1.88 2.29
C LEU A 13 -5.78 -2.81 1.58
N THR A 14 -6.93 -3.01 2.21
CA THR A 14 -8.01 -3.86 1.72
C THR A 14 -9.14 -2.97 1.24
N ALA A 15 -9.61 -3.18 0.02
CA ALA A 15 -10.80 -2.50 -0.46
C ALA A 15 -12.04 -3.02 0.28
N SER A 16 -13.15 -2.27 0.24
CA SER A 16 -14.42 -2.61 0.91
C SER A 16 -15.02 -3.96 0.51
N ASN A 17 -14.52 -4.59 -0.56
CA ASN A 17 -14.89 -5.92 -1.02
C ASN A 17 -14.02 -7.05 -0.42
N GLY A 18 -13.17 -6.75 0.57
CA GLY A 18 -12.26 -7.72 1.20
C GLY A 18 -11.00 -8.06 0.38
N ARG A 19 -10.81 -7.43 -0.78
CA ARG A 19 -9.63 -7.67 -1.63
C ARG A 19 -8.47 -6.76 -1.21
N VAL A 20 -7.32 -7.36 -0.91
CA VAL A 20 -6.07 -6.61 -0.74
C VAL A 20 -5.69 -5.97 -2.08
N ILE A 21 -5.53 -4.66 -2.08
CA ILE A 21 -5.17 -3.89 -3.27
C ILE A 21 -3.77 -3.29 -3.19
N ALA A 22 -3.20 -3.15 -1.99
CA ALA A 22 -1.87 -2.60 -1.77
C ALA A 22 -1.25 -3.17 -0.49
N MET A 23 0.07 -3.21 -0.44
CA MET A 23 0.85 -3.61 0.73
C MET A 23 2.04 -2.67 0.92
N SER A 24 2.53 -2.58 2.15
CA SER A 24 3.77 -1.86 2.44
C SER A 24 4.93 -2.48 1.66
N ALA A 25 5.76 -1.63 1.06
CA ALA A 25 6.92 -2.08 0.29
C ALA A 25 8.04 -2.63 1.20
N ARG A 26 8.02 -2.23 2.48
CA ARG A 26 8.99 -2.65 3.49
C ARG A 26 8.25 -3.05 4.76
N PRO A 27 8.78 -4.03 5.50
CA PRO A 27 8.41 -4.21 6.90
C PRO A 27 8.96 -3.04 7.72
N TYR A 28 8.18 -2.60 8.70
CA TYR A 28 8.59 -1.63 9.73
C TYR A 28 9.10 -2.39 10.95
N ALA A 29 9.97 -1.76 11.73
CA ALA A 29 10.55 -2.38 12.92
C ALA A 29 9.49 -2.69 13.98
N ASP A 30 8.50 -1.78 14.14
CA ASP A 30 7.47 -1.88 15.17
C ASP A 30 6.15 -1.25 14.70
N TYR A 31 5.09 -1.49 15.47
CA TYR A 31 3.77 -0.92 15.23
C TYR A 31 3.76 0.62 15.19
N GLY A 32 4.53 1.28 16.06
CA GLY A 32 4.63 2.74 16.10
C GLY A 32 5.18 3.33 14.81
N GLU A 33 6.24 2.74 14.26
CA GLU A 33 6.80 3.14 12.96
C GLU A 33 5.85 2.84 11.81
N CYS A 34 5.19 1.68 11.83
CA CYS A 34 4.19 1.32 10.83
C CYS A 34 3.05 2.33 10.79
N ARG A 35 2.53 2.71 11.96
CA ARG A 35 1.48 3.72 12.09
C ARG A 35 1.96 5.09 11.60
N ALA A 36 3.12 5.56 12.08
CA ALA A 36 3.65 6.87 11.69
C ALA A 36 3.93 6.95 10.18
N GLY A 37 4.49 5.87 9.60
CA GLY A 37 4.72 5.79 8.15
C GLY A 37 3.43 5.84 7.35
N LEU A 38 2.35 5.22 7.84
CA LEU A 38 1.04 5.26 7.20
C LEU A 38 0.32 6.61 7.37
N GLU A 39 0.42 7.23 8.54
CA GLU A 39 -0.11 8.58 8.79
C GLU A 39 0.59 9.60 7.88
N GLN A 40 1.92 9.50 7.74
CA GLN A 40 2.69 10.32 6.81
C GLN A 40 2.28 10.05 5.35
N LEU A 41 2.07 8.78 4.97
CA LEU A 41 1.60 8.40 3.65
C LEU A 41 0.25 9.05 3.30
N CYS A 42 -0.66 9.10 4.27
CA CYS A 42 -1.95 9.74 4.09
C CYS A 42 -1.83 11.25 3.95
N ALA A 43 -0.91 11.87 4.70
CA ALA A 43 -0.65 13.31 4.65
C ALA A 43 -0.01 13.74 3.33
N ASP A 44 0.99 12.99 2.84
CA ASP A 44 1.74 13.30 1.61
C ASP A 44 1.07 12.75 0.34
N ILE A 45 -0.15 12.20 0.39
CA ILE A 45 -0.77 11.45 -0.73
C ILE A 45 -0.77 12.20 -2.07
N GLU A 46 -0.82 13.53 -2.04
CA GLU A 46 -0.76 14.40 -3.22
C GLU A 46 0.66 14.52 -3.78
N GLU A 47 1.68 14.43 -2.93
CA GLU A 47 3.10 14.45 -3.28
C GLU A 47 3.62 13.08 -3.76
N LEU A 48 2.97 12.00 -3.33
CA LEU A 48 3.37 10.64 -3.68
C LEU A 48 3.26 10.37 -5.20
N GLN A 49 4.32 9.76 -5.73
CA GLN A 49 4.41 9.45 -7.16
C GLN A 49 4.11 7.97 -7.41
N GLY A 50 3.09 7.70 -8.21
CA GLY A 50 2.78 6.36 -8.70
C GLY A 50 3.59 5.99 -9.92
N GLU A 51 4.23 4.83 -9.89
CA GLU A 51 4.97 4.27 -11.01
C GLU A 51 4.41 2.90 -11.39
N LEU A 52 3.85 2.82 -12.61
CA LEU A 52 3.47 1.57 -13.24
C LEU A 52 4.68 1.03 -13.99
N HIS A 53 5.07 -0.20 -13.69
CA HIS A 53 6.20 -0.88 -14.30
C HIS A 53 5.83 -2.31 -14.65
N HIS A 54 6.59 -2.91 -15.57
CA HIS A 54 6.44 -4.34 -15.83
C HIS A 54 7.14 -5.13 -14.72
N SER A 55 6.47 -6.13 -14.19
CA SER A 55 7.03 -7.03 -13.18
C SER A 55 8.25 -7.75 -13.76
N SER A 56 9.31 -7.88 -12.97
CA SER A 56 10.59 -8.44 -13.40
C SER A 56 10.49 -9.89 -13.89
N ASP A 57 9.48 -10.63 -13.45
CA ASP A 57 9.21 -12.01 -13.86
C ASP A 57 8.46 -12.12 -15.20
N GLY A 58 8.08 -10.97 -15.81
CA GLY A 58 7.27 -10.96 -17.03
C GLY A 58 5.79 -11.31 -16.80
N ALA A 59 5.37 -11.48 -15.55
CA ALA A 59 4.01 -11.82 -15.14
C ALA A 59 2.96 -10.71 -15.41
N GLY A 60 3.37 -9.53 -15.86
CA GLY A 60 2.49 -8.41 -16.22
C GLY A 60 2.89 -7.09 -15.59
N TRP A 61 1.94 -6.17 -15.47
CA TRP A 61 2.08 -4.82 -14.92
C TRP A 61 1.93 -4.80 -13.39
N ALA A 62 2.92 -4.26 -12.70
CA ALA A 62 2.86 -3.94 -11.28
C ALA A 62 2.90 -2.43 -11.10
N TRP A 63 2.35 -1.94 -10.00
CA TRP A 63 2.49 -0.54 -9.63
C TRP A 63 3.21 -0.43 -8.30
N ARG A 64 3.97 0.65 -8.14
CA ARG A 64 4.60 1.01 -6.87
C ARG A 64 4.42 2.49 -6.62
N LEU A 65 4.37 2.87 -5.36
CA LEU A 65 4.25 4.25 -4.93
C LEU A 65 5.55 4.67 -4.26
N ARG A 66 6.02 5.86 -4.61
CA ARG A 66 7.21 6.46 -4.04
C ARG A 66 6.87 7.74 -3.29
N ASP A 67 7.59 7.95 -2.20
CA ASP A 67 7.61 9.24 -1.53
C ASP A 67 8.43 10.28 -2.31
N ARG A 68 8.45 11.52 -1.81
CA ARG A 68 9.26 12.62 -2.36
C ARG A 68 10.78 12.35 -2.35
N SER A 69 11.23 11.46 -1.47
CA SER A 69 12.64 11.04 -1.36
C SER A 69 13.01 9.98 -2.40
N GLY A 70 12.04 9.45 -3.14
CA GLY A 70 12.19 8.34 -4.08
C GLY A 70 12.13 6.95 -3.44
N GLY A 71 11.86 6.88 -2.14
CA GLY A 71 11.68 5.64 -1.39
C GLY A 71 10.35 4.98 -1.76
N VAL A 72 10.38 3.70 -2.10
CA VAL A 72 9.15 2.94 -2.35
C VAL A 72 8.45 2.67 -1.01
N VAL A 73 7.22 3.15 -0.90
CA VAL A 73 6.40 3.08 0.31
C VAL A 73 5.26 2.07 0.20
N ALA A 74 4.68 1.92 -1.00
CA ALA A 74 3.60 0.98 -1.27
C ALA A 74 3.82 0.24 -2.58
N VAL A 75 3.34 -1.00 -2.66
CA VAL A 75 3.41 -1.81 -3.88
C VAL A 75 2.10 -2.55 -4.11
N SER A 76 1.83 -2.87 -5.37
CA SER A 76 0.77 -3.80 -5.74
C SER A 76 1.03 -5.19 -5.15
N PRO A 77 0.03 -5.87 -4.58
CA PRO A 77 0.21 -7.19 -3.97
C PRO A 77 0.53 -8.28 -4.98
N ARG A 78 0.17 -8.05 -6.25
CA ARG A 78 0.41 -8.97 -7.35
C ARG A 78 0.51 -8.20 -8.67
N PRO A 79 1.22 -8.75 -9.67
CA PRO A 79 1.18 -8.22 -11.02
C PRO A 79 -0.22 -8.39 -11.64
N TYR A 80 -0.55 -7.49 -12.57
CA TYR A 80 -1.77 -7.45 -13.34
C TYR A 80 -1.46 -7.71 -14.81
N GLU A 81 -2.24 -8.55 -15.48
CA GLU A 81 -2.01 -8.86 -16.90
C GLU A 81 -2.11 -7.63 -17.82
N ARG A 82 -2.89 -6.61 -17.43
CA ARG A 82 -3.19 -5.43 -18.25
C ARG A 82 -2.81 -4.13 -17.56
N HIS A 83 -2.24 -3.20 -18.34
CA HIS A 83 -1.95 -1.83 -17.90
C HIS A 83 -3.19 -1.14 -17.35
N SER A 84 -4.33 -1.24 -18.05
CA SER A 84 -5.58 -0.61 -17.59
C SER A 84 -6.03 -1.14 -16.23
N THR A 85 -5.91 -2.44 -15.97
CA THR A 85 -6.27 -3.03 -14.66
C THR A 85 -5.31 -2.59 -13.57
N CYS A 86 -4.02 -2.49 -13.89
CA CYS A 86 -3.00 -1.95 -13.01
C CYS A 86 -3.31 -0.48 -12.64
N GLN A 87 -3.66 0.34 -13.63
CA GLN A 87 -4.03 1.74 -13.44
C GLN A 87 -5.30 1.90 -12.57
N THR A 88 -6.34 1.09 -12.82
CA THR A 88 -7.56 1.11 -11.98
C THR A 88 -7.27 0.69 -10.55
N ALA A 89 -6.39 -0.30 -10.33
CA ALA A 89 -6.00 -0.71 -8.99
C ALA A 89 -5.24 0.40 -8.25
N TYR A 90 -4.33 1.07 -8.95
CA TYR A 90 -3.60 2.22 -8.42
C TYR A 90 -4.52 3.39 -8.06
N ASP A 91 -5.43 3.76 -8.96
CA ASP A 91 -6.42 4.83 -8.72
C ASP A 91 -7.30 4.53 -7.50
N ARG A 92 -7.79 3.28 -7.41
CA ARG A 92 -8.57 2.83 -6.26
C ARG A 92 -7.78 2.84 -4.96
N PHE A 93 -6.48 2.53 -5.01
CA PHE A 93 -5.60 2.64 -3.85
C PHE A 93 -5.48 4.10 -3.38
N ARG A 94 -5.32 5.08 -4.29
CA ARG A 94 -5.27 6.51 -3.91
C ARG A 94 -6.57 6.95 -3.25
N LEU A 95 -7.71 6.55 -3.78
CA LEU A 95 -9.02 6.87 -3.19
C LEU A 95 -9.12 6.33 -1.76
N LEU A 96 -8.79 5.06 -1.55
CA LEU A 96 -8.86 4.45 -0.23
C LEU A 96 -7.87 5.08 0.74
N LEU A 97 -6.66 5.39 0.30
CA LEU A 97 -5.67 6.05 1.15
C LEU A 97 -6.14 7.46 1.58
N ALA A 98 -6.83 8.20 0.72
CA ALA A 98 -7.46 9.47 1.10
C ALA A 98 -8.60 9.27 2.12
N GLU A 99 -9.40 8.21 1.97
CA GLU A 99 -10.46 7.87 2.93
C GLU A 99 -9.91 7.47 4.31
N VAL A 100 -8.77 6.78 4.33
CA VAL A 100 -8.01 6.44 5.54
C VAL A 100 -7.53 7.68 6.25
N GLY A 101 -6.85 8.59 5.53
CA GLY A 101 -6.38 9.85 6.11
C GLY A 101 -7.51 10.69 6.69
N SER A 102 -8.70 10.57 6.11
CA SER A 102 -9.93 11.21 6.60
C SER A 102 -10.54 10.54 7.84
N GLY A 103 -9.96 9.45 8.36
CA GLY A 103 -10.46 8.70 9.52
C GLY A 103 -11.75 7.92 9.27
N ARG A 104 -12.16 7.73 8.01
CA ARG A 104 -13.44 7.07 7.63
C ARG A 104 -13.35 5.55 7.56
N THR A 105 -12.15 4.99 7.53
CA THR A 105 -11.95 3.54 7.55
C THR A 105 -10.97 3.15 8.66
N THR A 106 -11.40 2.21 9.49
CA THR A 106 -10.54 1.60 10.50
C THR A 106 -9.70 0.54 9.78
N LEU A 107 -8.48 0.92 9.39
CA LEU A 107 -7.50 0.00 8.78
C LEU A 107 -6.94 -1.05 9.76
N TRP A 108 -7.13 -0.80 11.05
CA TRP A 108 -6.67 -1.63 12.13
C TRP A 108 -7.72 -2.71 12.37
N ASP A 109 -7.69 -3.72 11.50
CA ASP A 109 -8.29 -5.00 11.82
C ASP A 109 -7.44 -5.59 12.96
N ASP A 110 -7.89 -5.34 14.19
CA ASP A 110 -7.49 -6.06 15.40
C ASP A 110 -7.96 -7.50 15.22
N ALA A 111 -7.25 -8.25 14.38
CA ALA A 111 -7.50 -9.66 14.19
C ALA A 111 -6.85 -10.40 15.36
N GLU A 112 -7.71 -10.61 16.37
CA GLU A 112 -7.62 -11.48 17.55
C GLU A 112 -6.92 -12.83 17.31
#